data_AF-A0A7W8FKL8-F1
#
_entry.id   AF-A0A7W8FKL8-F1
#
_cell.length_a   1.000
_cell.length_b   1.000
_cell.length_c   1.000
_cell.angle_alpha   90.00
_cell.angle_beta   90.00
_cell.angle_gamma   90.00
#
_symmetry.space_group_name_H-M   'P 1'
#
loop_
_entity.id
_entity.type
_entity.pdbx_description
1 polymer ?
#
loop_
_entity_poly.entity_id
_entity_poly.type
_entity_poly.pdbx_seq_one_letter_code
_entity_poly.pdbx_strand_id
1 'polypeptide(L)'
;MPNLAFAIGYTTSSWTLKIGLLCQHFCALLSHMDTGGYTVCSPEAPSPAMPTRPLLDFSAGYVQRSVHALPRQGDGAPSLTSMNYADDVKLLHADEVTDFNLRFRTPVADMAVTT
;
A
#
# COMPACT_ATOMS: atom_id res chain seq x y z
N MET A 1 5.47 3.72 6.74
CA MET A 1 5.29 2.82 7.90
C MET A 1 5.59 1.42 7.42
N PRO A 2 6.52 0.68 8.04
CA PRO A 2 6.82 -0.69 7.65
C PRO A 2 5.70 -1.66 8.04
N ASN A 3 5.54 -2.76 7.28
CA ASN A 3 4.63 -3.88 7.56
C ASN A 3 3.18 -3.48 7.88
N LEU A 4 2.67 -2.44 7.21
CA LEU A 4 1.29 -1.99 7.33
C LEU A 4 0.61 -2.07 5.97
N ALA A 5 -0.52 -2.79 5.92
CA ALA A 5 -1.46 -2.72 4.80
C ALA A 5 -2.68 -1.89 5.23
N PHE A 6 -3.08 -0.95 4.37
CA PHE A 6 -4.28 -0.13 4.56
C PHE A 6 -5.17 -0.26 3.33
N ALA A 7 -6.45 -0.54 3.55
CA ALA A 7 -7.40 -0.79 2.47
C ALA A 7 -8.60 0.15 2.60
N ILE A 8 -9.00 0.73 1.47
CA ILE A 8 -10.20 1.55 1.36
C ILE A 8 -10.97 1.14 0.11
N GLY A 9 -12.29 0.96 0.21
CA GLY A 9 -13.14 0.57 -0.91
C GLY A 9 -13.43 1.68 -1.92
N TYR A 10 -14.14 1.33 -3.00
CA TYR A 10 -14.70 2.29 -3.93
C TYR A 10 -15.78 3.16 -3.28
N THR A 11 -15.92 4.40 -3.74
CA THR A 11 -16.99 5.31 -3.31
C THR A 11 -18.31 5.10 -4.05
N THR A 12 -18.27 4.55 -5.27
CA THR A 12 -19.44 4.39 -6.17
C THR A 12 -19.70 2.94 -6.59
N SER A 13 -18.81 2.01 -6.24
CA SER A 13 -18.93 0.57 -6.53
C SER A 13 -18.83 -0.25 -5.25
N SER A 14 -19.14 -1.55 -5.30
CA SER A 14 -19.03 -2.39 -4.10
C SER A 14 -17.60 -2.41 -3.55
N TRP A 15 -17.44 -2.05 -2.28
CA TRP A 15 -16.15 -2.06 -1.60
C TRP A 15 -15.51 -3.46 -1.62
N THR A 16 -16.31 -4.53 -1.56
CA THR A 16 -15.82 -5.92 -1.57
C THR A 16 -15.06 -6.29 -2.83
N LEU A 17 -15.34 -5.65 -3.98
CA LEU A 17 -14.61 -5.87 -5.23
C LEU A 17 -13.14 -5.47 -5.09
N LYS A 18 -12.87 -4.32 -4.48
CA LYS A 18 -11.49 -3.85 -4.26
C LYS A 18 -10.79 -4.69 -3.20
N ILE A 19 -11.49 -4.97 -2.09
CA ILE A 19 -10.89 -5.72 -0.99
C ILE A 19 -10.48 -7.13 -1.44
N GLY A 20 -11.27 -7.78 -2.30
CA GLY A 20 -10.88 -9.08 -2.88
C GLY A 20 -9.54 -9.04 -3.62
N LEU A 21 -9.35 -8.06 -4.51
CA LEU A 21 -8.10 -7.87 -5.25
C LEU A 21 -6.93 -7.56 -4.31
N LEU A 22 -7.13 -6.64 -3.36
CA LEU A 22 -6.09 -6.23 -2.42
C LEU A 22 -5.64 -7.41 -1.54
N CYS A 23 -6.57 -8.22 -1.04
CA CYS A 23 -6.23 -9.39 -0.23
C CYS A 23 -5.42 -10.43 -1.03
N GLN A 24 -5.76 -10.67 -2.29
CA GLN A 24 -4.98 -11.58 -3.14
C GLN A 24 -3.55 -11.07 -3.34
N HIS A 25 -3.40 -9.79 -3.70
CA HIS A 25 -2.10 -9.16 -3.85
C HIS A 25 -1.30 -9.15 -2.54
N PHE A 26 -1.96 -8.89 -1.41
CA PHE A 26 -1.34 -8.91 -0.08
C PHE A 26 -0.84 -10.32 0.30
N CYS A 27 -1.62 -11.37 0.05
CA CYS A 27 -1.18 -12.75 0.29
C CYS A 27 0.02 -13.14 -0.59
N ALA A 28 0.02 -12.70 -1.86
CA ALA A 28 1.15 -12.92 -2.76
C ALA A 28 2.40 -12.16 -2.30
N LEU A 29 2.25 -10.92 -1.80
CA LEU A 29 3.33 -10.15 -1.19
C LEU A 29 3.90 -10.85 0.07
N LEU A 30 3.04 -11.37 0.94
CA LEU A 30 3.48 -12.15 2.11
C LEU A 30 4.26 -13.40 1.69
N SER A 31 3.78 -14.11 0.66
CA SER A 31 4.46 -15.29 0.12
C SER A 31 5.83 -14.94 -0.48
N HIS A 32 5.94 -13.78 -1.13
CA HIS A 32 7.23 -13.24 -1.59
C HIS A 32 8.18 -12.93 -0.42
N MET A 33 7.65 -12.33 0.66
CA MET A 33 8.42 -12.06 1.87
C MET A 33 8.95 -13.34 2.52
N ASP A 34 8.09 -14.35 2.67
CA ASP A 34 8.44 -15.65 3.26
C ASP A 34 9.50 -16.37 2.42
N THR A 35 9.33 -16.40 1.09
CA THR A 35 10.27 -17.03 0.16
C THR A 35 11.63 -16.33 0.16
N GLY A 36 11.63 -14.99 0.27
CA GLY A 36 12.84 -14.17 0.31
C GLY A 36 13.49 -14.05 1.70
N GLY A 37 12.87 -14.57 2.76
CA GLY A 37 13.33 -14.40 4.14
C GLY A 37 13.23 -12.95 4.67
N TYR A 38 12.39 -12.12 4.05
CA TYR A 38 12.22 -10.72 4.43
C TYR A 38 11.28 -10.58 5.63
N THR A 39 11.66 -9.76 6.61
CA THR A 39 10.84 -9.49 7.81
C THR A 39 10.28 -8.08 7.84
N VAL A 40 10.81 -7.20 6.98
CA VAL A 40 10.36 -5.82 6.85
C VAL A 40 10.11 -5.53 5.38
N CYS A 41 8.91 -5.06 5.09
CA CYS A 41 8.53 -4.43 3.82
C CYS A 41 8.08 -3.00 4.12
N SER A 42 8.64 -2.02 3.42
CA SER A 42 8.22 -0.62 3.53
C SER A 42 8.19 0.05 2.15
N PRO A 43 7.16 0.84 1.84
CA PRO A 43 7.22 1.75 0.71
C PRO A 43 8.19 2.89 1.02
N GLU A 44 8.96 3.30 0.02
CA GLU A 44 9.76 4.53 0.00
C GLU A 44 9.13 5.51 -0.99
N ALA A 45 9.03 6.78 -0.59
CA ALA A 45 8.59 7.81 -1.51
C ALA A 45 9.68 8.03 -2.59
N PRO A 46 9.31 8.17 -3.88
CA PRO A 46 10.27 8.46 -4.96
C PRO A 46 11.13 9.70 -4.69
N SER A 47 10.59 10.68 -3.95
CA SER A 47 11.29 11.88 -3.53
C SER A 47 10.70 12.40 -2.22
N PRO A 48 11.51 12.98 -1.31
CA PRO A 48 11.02 13.69 -0.13
C PRO A 48 10.10 14.87 -0.46
N ALA A 49 10.23 15.44 -1.67
CA ALA A 49 9.43 16.56 -2.15
C ALA A 49 8.19 16.12 -2.93
N MET A 50 7.87 14.82 -2.97
CA MET A 50 6.70 14.31 -3.70
C MET A 50 5.43 15.01 -3.20
N PRO A 51 4.65 15.64 -4.10
CA PRO A 51 3.38 16.24 -3.71
C PRO A 51 2.43 15.16 -3.17
N THR A 52 1.66 15.53 -2.16
CA THR A 52 0.69 14.63 -1.55
C THR A 52 -0.70 15.23 -1.59
N ARG A 53 -1.70 14.37 -1.68
CA ARG A 53 -3.12 14.73 -1.67
C ARG A 53 -3.88 13.92 -0.62
N PRO A 54 -5.08 14.37 -0.20
CA PRO A 54 -5.97 13.56 0.62
C PRO A 54 -6.23 12.18 -0.01
N LEU A 55 -6.39 11.14 0.81
CA LEU A 55 -6.72 9.79 0.33
C LEU A 55 -8.04 9.75 -0.43
N LEU A 56 -9.01 10.54 0.03
CA LEU A 56 -10.33 10.63 -0.57
C LEU A 56 -10.61 12.07 -0.98
N ASP A 57 -11.10 12.22 -2.20
CA ASP A 57 -11.67 13.45 -2.72
C ASP A 57 -13.18 13.26 -2.85
N PHE A 58 -13.88 13.27 -1.71
CA PHE A 58 -15.30 12.93 -1.63
C PHE A 58 -16.08 14.00 -0.86
N SER A 59 -17.11 14.57 -1.48
CA SER A 59 -17.84 15.74 -0.97
C SER A 59 -18.76 15.46 0.23
N ALA A 60 -18.97 14.19 0.58
CA ALA A 60 -19.81 13.84 1.72
C ALA A 60 -19.25 14.43 3.02
N GLY A 61 -20.07 15.22 3.72
CA GLY A 61 -19.64 15.96 4.91
C GLY A 61 -19.08 15.09 6.04
N TYR A 62 -19.48 13.81 6.13
CA TYR A 62 -18.89 12.89 7.12
C TYR A 62 -17.45 12.51 6.81
N VAL A 63 -17.09 12.40 5.53
CA VAL A 63 -15.70 12.17 5.11
C VAL A 63 -14.87 13.41 5.37
N GLN A 64 -15.38 14.59 5.02
CA GLN A 64 -14.66 15.86 5.19
C GLN A 64 -14.28 16.13 6.66
N ARG A 65 -15.07 15.67 7.64
CA ARG A 65 -14.74 15.80 9.06
C ARG A 65 -13.49 15.03 9.48
N SER A 66 -13.16 13.92 8.82
CA SER A 66 -12.10 13.00 9.25
C SER A 66 -11.03 12.76 8.18
N VAL A 67 -11.15 13.34 6.98
CA VAL A 67 -10.21 13.15 5.88
C VAL A 67 -8.76 13.53 6.23
N HIS A 68 -8.58 14.51 7.13
CA HIS A 68 -7.28 14.94 7.61
C HIS A 68 -6.60 13.95 8.56
N ALA A 69 -7.36 13.00 9.12
CA ALA A 69 -6.85 11.94 9.99
C ALA A 69 -6.49 10.65 9.22
N LEU A 70 -6.82 10.59 7.93
CA LEU A 70 -6.45 9.46 7.07
C LEU A 70 -5.01 9.61 6.56
N PRO A 71 -4.35 8.51 6.18
CA PRO A 71 -3.09 8.57 5.45
C PRO A 71 -3.22 9.46 4.21
N ARG A 72 -2.14 10.15 3.83
CA ARG A 72 -2.09 10.89 2.57
C ARG A 72 -1.55 9.98 1.47
N GLN A 73 -1.87 10.30 0.22
CA GLN A 73 -1.41 9.57 -0.96
C GLN A 73 -0.63 10.50 -1.91
N GLY A 74 0.12 9.92 -2.84
CA GLY A 74 0.80 10.66 -3.91
C GLY A 74 -0.17 11.18 -4.97
N ASP A 75 0.35 11.90 -5.95
CA ASP A 75 -0.41 12.39 -7.10
C ASP A 75 -0.38 11.45 -8.32
N GLY A 76 0.45 10.41 -8.29
CA GLY A 76 0.60 9.42 -9.35
C GLY A 76 0.82 7.99 -8.84
N ALA A 77 0.70 7.03 -9.76
CA ALA A 77 0.96 5.63 -9.49
C ALA A 77 2.45 5.40 -9.11
N PRO A 78 2.76 4.41 -8.25
CA PRO A 78 1.81 3.53 -7.55
C PRO A 78 1.28 4.12 -6.24
N SER A 79 1.71 5.33 -5.85
CA SER A 79 1.31 5.98 -4.60
C SER A 79 -0.09 6.61 -4.64
N LEU A 80 -0.86 6.40 -5.72
CA LEU A 80 -2.22 6.91 -5.92
C LEU A 80 -3.21 5.75 -5.94
N THR A 81 -4.23 5.81 -5.08
CA THR A 81 -5.29 4.79 -5.01
C THR A 81 -6.29 4.97 -6.14
N SER A 82 -6.48 3.94 -6.96
CA SER A 82 -7.52 3.93 -8.00
C SER A 82 -8.93 3.82 -7.39
N MET A 83 -9.91 4.48 -8.01
CA MET A 83 -11.34 4.29 -7.74
C MET A 83 -12.06 3.51 -8.86
N ASN A 84 -11.29 2.93 -9.78
CA ASN A 84 -11.76 2.19 -10.93
C ASN A 84 -11.32 0.72 -10.84
N TYR A 85 -12.29 -0.18 -10.84
CA TYR A 85 -12.06 -1.62 -10.74
C TYR A 85 -11.15 -2.19 -11.83
N ALA A 86 -11.29 -1.76 -13.08
CA ALA A 86 -10.47 -2.27 -14.18
C ALA A 86 -8.99 -1.84 -14.03
N ASP A 87 -8.74 -0.66 -13.47
CA ASP A 87 -7.38 -0.20 -13.19
C ASP A 87 -6.77 -0.95 -12.01
N ASP A 88 -7.57 -1.26 -10.98
CA ASP A 88 -7.11 -2.06 -9.84
C ASP A 88 -6.83 -3.51 -10.20
N VAL A 89 -7.57 -4.11 -11.14
CA VAL A 89 -7.25 -5.47 -11.63
C VAL A 89 -5.85 -5.52 -12.25
N LYS A 90 -5.44 -4.45 -12.93
CA LYS A 90 -4.08 -4.34 -13.51
C LYS A 90 -3.04 -4.04 -12.43
N LEU A 91 -3.33 -3.10 -11.54
CA LEU A 91 -2.38 -2.63 -10.53
C LEU A 91 -2.14 -3.67 -9.42
N LEU A 92 -3.17 -4.40 -9.00
CA LEU A 92 -3.14 -5.36 -7.90
C LEU A 92 -3.01 -6.80 -8.43
N HIS A 93 -2.39 -6.98 -9.60
CA HIS A 93 -2.20 -8.31 -10.16
C HIS A 93 -1.27 -9.14 -9.24
N ALA A 94 -1.64 -10.39 -8.98
CA ALA A 94 -0.94 -11.23 -8.00
C ALA A 94 0.46 -11.66 -8.46
N ASP A 95 0.75 -11.61 -9.76
CA ASP A 95 2.05 -12.00 -10.31
C ASP A 95 3.11 -10.87 -10.20
N GLU A 96 2.69 -9.63 -9.92
CA GLU A 96 3.58 -8.45 -9.87
C GLU A 96 3.46 -7.75 -8.51
N VAL A 97 3.97 -8.41 -7.47
CA VAL A 97 3.89 -7.92 -6.06
C VAL A 97 5.03 -6.99 -5.65
N THR A 98 6.06 -6.87 -6.48
CA THR A 98 7.19 -5.99 -6.22
C THR A 98 7.15 -4.79 -7.14
N ASP A 99 7.29 -3.60 -6.57
CA ASP A 99 7.50 -2.35 -7.30
C ASP A 99 8.85 -1.73 -6.91
N PHE A 100 9.38 -0.86 -7.75
CA PHE A 100 10.61 -0.09 -7.50
C PHE A 100 10.55 0.75 -6.21
N ASN A 101 9.36 1.09 -5.70
CA ASN A 101 9.22 1.84 -4.45
C ASN A 101 9.15 0.95 -3.20
N LEU A 102 9.02 -0.37 -3.34
CA LEU A 102 9.05 -1.28 -2.19
C LEU A 102 10.49 -1.62 -1.81
N ARG A 103 10.77 -1.54 -0.51
CA ARG A 103 12.03 -2.02 0.08
C ARG A 103 11.76 -3.17 1.01
N PHE A 104 12.52 -4.23 0.80
CA PHE A 104 12.54 -5.40 1.65
C PHE A 104 13.83 -5.44 2.44
N ARG A 105 13.73 -5.77 3.72
CA ARG A 105 14.89 -5.98 4.59
C ARG A 105 14.70 -7.28 5.37
N THR A 106 15.78 -8.01 5.49
CA THR A 106 15.92 -9.08 6.47
C THR A 106 16.37 -8.47 7.80
N PRO A 107 16.13 -9.12 8.95
CA PRO A 107 16.77 -8.70 10.18
C PRO A 107 18.28 -8.82 9.96
N VAL A 108 19.04 -7.76 10.27
CA VAL A 108 20.46 -7.94 10.55
C VAL A 108 20.49 -8.85 11.77
N ALA A 109 21.07 -10.03 11.66
CA ALA A 109 21.32 -10.87 12.83
C ALA A 109 22.04 -9.98 13.84
N ASP A 110 21.40 -9.75 14.98
CA ASP A 110 21.96 -8.93 16.05
C ASP A 110 23.34 -9.51 16.32
N MET A 111 24.40 -8.77 15.96
CA MET A 111 25.76 -9.20 16.25
C MET A 111 25.82 -9.31 17.75
N ALA A 112 25.78 -10.54 18.26
CA ALA A 112 25.95 -10.85 19.67
C ALA A 112 27.15 -10.04 20.15
N VAL A 113 26.87 -8.99 20.93
CA VAL A 113 27.86 -8.27 21.69
C VAL A 113 28.32 -9.25 22.75
N THR A 114 29.34 -10.03 22.41
CA THR A 114 30.13 -10.79 23.37
C THR A 114 30.84 -9.76 24.25
N THR A 115 30.40 -9.62 25.49
CA THR A 115 31.18 -9.06 26.60
C THR A 115 31.39 -10.14 27.62
#